data_AF-A0A6B0ZHW0-F1
#
_entry.id   AF-A0A6B0ZHW0-F1
#
_cell.length_a   1.000
_cell.length_b   1.000
_cell.length_c   1.000
_cell.angle_alpha   90.00
_cell.angle_beta   90.00
_cell.angle_gamma   90.00
#
_symmetry.space_group_name_H-M   'P 1'
#
loop_
_entity.id
_entity.type
_entity.pdbx_description
1 polymer ?
#
loop_
_entity_poly.entity_id
_entity_poly.type
_entity_poly.pdbx_seq_one_letter_code
_entity_poly.pdbx_strand_id
1 'polypeptide(L)'
;SRPAVSEMIRRMQAEGLVEEGRGTITLTPKGHSLAETVVRRHRLAECFLTEILGLSWAEAHQEAGKWEHIISPAVEKAMTRVLEQPTTCPHGNPIPGSGYEAPDMVTLDTLDVGRSFTVQRIPEELEFQPGMLEFLERARVTPGSTGKVTARSPDGTFTLNVEGGPVGLSDYATSRILVTATE
;
A
#
# COMPACT_ATOMS: atom_id res chain seq x y z
N SER A 1 16.72 -15.84 5.98
CA SER A 1 17.91 -16.36 5.26
C SER A 1 17.45 -17.16 4.04
N ARG A 2 18.29 -17.36 3.02
CA ARG A 2 17.92 -18.17 1.84
C ARG A 2 17.41 -19.59 2.21
N PRO A 3 18.05 -20.33 3.14
CA PRO A 3 17.57 -21.65 3.54
C PRO A 3 16.19 -21.61 4.22
N ALA A 4 15.92 -20.61 5.06
CA ALA A 4 14.62 -20.48 5.73
C ALA A 4 13.48 -20.23 4.73
N VAL A 5 13.73 -19.40 3.70
CA VAL A 5 12.77 -19.17 2.63
C VAL A 5 12.50 -20.46 1.86
N SER A 6 13.55 -21.18 1.45
CA SER A 6 13.39 -22.47 0.75
C SER A 6 12.59 -23.49 1.54
N GLU A 7 12.78 -23.56 2.86
CA GLU A 7 12.02 -24.46 3.72
C GLU A 7 10.54 -24.05 3.81
N MET A 8 10.24 -22.75 3.93
CA MET A 8 8.86 -22.26 3.93
C MET A 8 8.14 -22.54 2.59
N ILE A 9 8.82 -22.36 1.46
CA ILE A 9 8.25 -22.67 0.14
C ILE A 9 7.89 -24.16 0.03
N ARG A 10 8.76 -25.07 0.48
CA ARG A 10 8.45 -26.51 0.48
C ARG A 10 7.23 -26.84 1.33
N ARG A 11 7.09 -26.21 2.50
CA ARG A 11 5.90 -26.37 3.36
C ARG A 11 4.63 -25.87 2.69
N MET A 12 4.67 -24.66 2.12
CA MET A 12 3.54 -24.09 1.39
C MET A 12 3.14 -24.95 0.18
N GLN A 13 4.12 -25.56 -0.50
CA GLN A 13 3.85 -26.49 -1.60
C GLN A 13 3.22 -27.79 -1.11
N ALA A 14 3.71 -28.36 0.00
CA ALA A 14 3.12 -29.54 0.62
C ALA A 14 1.67 -29.30 1.09
N GLU A 15 1.34 -28.07 1.48
CA GLU A 15 -0.02 -27.65 1.84
C GLU A 15 -0.90 -27.28 0.62
N GLY A 16 -0.34 -27.32 -0.59
CA GLY A 16 -1.01 -26.98 -1.84
C GLY A 16 -1.33 -25.50 -1.99
N LEU A 17 -0.57 -24.61 -1.33
CA LEU A 17 -0.75 -23.15 -1.40
C LEU A 17 0.04 -22.52 -2.56
N VAL A 18 1.18 -23.12 -2.90
CA VAL A 18 2.03 -22.67 -4.01
C VAL A 18 2.41 -23.83 -4.90
N GLU A 19 2.80 -23.50 -6.13
CA GLU A 19 3.41 -24.41 -7.09
C GLU A 19 4.72 -23.81 -7.62
N GLU A 20 5.70 -24.66 -7.90
CA GLU A 20 6.98 -24.27 -8.48
C GLU A 20 7.00 -24.68 -9.97
N GLY A 21 7.10 -23.68 -10.84
CA GLY A 21 7.20 -23.84 -12.29
C GLY A 21 8.61 -23.56 -12.81
N ARG A 22 8.73 -23.09 -14.06
CA ARG A 22 10.00 -22.78 -14.75
C ARG A 22 10.79 -21.65 -14.05
N GLY A 23 11.39 -21.94 -12.90
CA GLY A 23 12.14 -20.98 -12.08
C GLY A 23 11.26 -19.92 -11.39
N THR A 24 9.96 -20.16 -11.26
CA THR A 24 9.00 -19.23 -10.64
C THR A 24 8.12 -19.96 -9.64
N ILE A 25 7.69 -19.24 -8.60
CA ILE A 25 6.75 -19.73 -7.60
C ILE A 25 5.45 -18.96 -7.81
N THR A 26 4.34 -19.68 -7.97
CA THR A 26 3.01 -19.10 -8.15
C THR A 26 2.05 -19.59 -7.07
N LEU A 27 1.06 -18.76 -6.72
CA LEU A 27 -0.02 -19.15 -5.82
C LEU A 27 -0.98 -20.08 -6.56
N THR A 28 -1.39 -21.17 -5.89
CA THR A 28 -2.53 -21.97 -6.35
C THR A 28 -3.84 -21.22 -6.08
N PRO A 29 -5.00 -21.66 -6.59
CA PRO A 29 -6.29 -21.05 -6.21
C PRO A 29 -6.55 -21.03 -4.69
N LYS A 30 -6.12 -22.09 -3.98
CA LYS A 30 -6.19 -22.17 -2.52
C LYS A 30 -5.26 -21.15 -1.87
N GLY A 31 -4.02 -21.03 -2.36
CA GLY A 31 -3.06 -20.03 -1.89
C GLY A 31 -3.54 -18.60 -2.13
N HIS A 32 -4.14 -18.33 -3.29
CA HIS A 32 -4.68 -17.03 -3.64
C HIS A 32 -5.79 -16.60 -2.68
N SER A 33 -6.75 -17.51 -2.41
CA SER A 33 -7.85 -17.24 -1.47
C SER A 33 -7.34 -16.95 -0.05
N LEU A 34 -6.30 -17.66 0.39
CA LEU A 34 -5.69 -17.43 1.69
C LEU A 34 -4.92 -16.09 1.72
N ALA A 35 -4.15 -15.79 0.68
CA ALA A 35 -3.41 -14.54 0.55
C ALA A 35 -4.36 -13.32 0.55
N GLU A 36 -5.47 -13.39 -0.20
CA GLU A 36 -6.52 -12.36 -0.18
C GLU A 36 -7.10 -12.15 1.22
N THR A 37 -7.33 -13.23 1.98
CA THR A 37 -7.82 -13.13 3.36
C THR A 37 -6.83 -12.41 4.26
N VAL A 38 -5.53 -12.73 4.18
CA VAL A 38 -4.48 -12.07 4.97
C VAL A 38 -4.40 -10.60 4.60
N VAL A 39 -4.26 -10.27 3.31
CA VAL A 39 -4.16 -8.89 2.82
C VAL A 39 -5.41 -8.07 3.16
N ARG A 40 -6.61 -8.67 3.07
CA ARG A 40 -7.86 -8.01 3.47
C ARG A 40 -7.87 -7.66 4.95
N ARG A 41 -7.43 -8.58 5.81
CA ARG A 41 -7.38 -8.33 7.27
C ARG A 41 -6.33 -7.29 7.63
N HIS A 42 -5.17 -7.32 6.98
CA HIS A 42 -4.14 -6.28 7.11
C HIS A 42 -4.72 -4.91 6.82
N ARG A 43 -5.28 -4.73 5.62
CA ARG A 43 -5.80 -3.43 5.16
C ARG A 43 -6.98 -2.94 6.00
N LEU A 44 -7.86 -3.84 6.47
CA LEU A 44 -8.92 -3.48 7.41
C LEU A 44 -8.37 -3.10 8.80
N ALA A 45 -7.31 -3.77 9.26
CA ALA A 45 -6.62 -3.40 10.49
C ALA A 45 -5.98 -2.03 10.38
N GLU A 46 -5.29 -1.73 9.27
CA GLU A 46 -4.75 -0.38 9.01
C GLU A 46 -5.85 0.69 9.09
N CYS A 47 -6.99 0.49 8.42
CA CYS A 47 -8.15 1.39 8.53
C CYS A 47 -8.60 1.56 9.99
N PHE A 48 -8.83 0.46 10.71
CA PHE A 48 -9.32 0.54 12.09
C PHE A 48 -8.33 1.26 13.03
N LEU A 49 -7.05 0.92 12.92
CA LEU A 49 -5.99 1.47 13.77
C LEU A 49 -5.79 2.96 13.50
N THR A 50 -5.89 3.40 12.25
CA THR A 50 -5.76 4.82 11.89
C THR A 50 -7.04 5.61 12.16
N GLU A 51 -8.19 5.18 11.62
CA GLU A 51 -9.43 5.96 11.64
C GLU A 51 -10.15 5.93 13.00
N ILE A 52 -10.11 4.79 13.70
CA ILE A 52 -10.84 4.60 14.97
C ILE A 52 -9.93 4.84 16.16
N LEU A 53 -8.68 4.36 16.11
CA LEU A 53 -7.76 4.47 17.24
C LEU A 53 -6.76 5.64 17.12
N GLY A 54 -6.64 6.26 15.94
CA GLY A 54 -5.80 7.44 15.74
C GLY A 54 -4.30 7.16 15.73
N LEU A 55 -3.88 5.94 15.39
CA LEU A 55 -2.45 5.64 15.20
C LEU A 55 -1.92 6.30 13.93
N SER A 56 -0.62 6.62 13.93
CA SER A 56 0.10 7.02 12.71
C SER A 56 0.13 5.88 11.69
N TRP A 57 0.32 6.20 10.41
CA TRP A 57 0.47 5.19 9.35
C TRP A 57 1.53 4.13 9.65
N ALA A 58 2.69 4.56 10.14
CA ALA A 58 3.81 3.65 10.42
C ALA A 58 3.48 2.69 11.57
N GLU A 59 2.89 3.19 12.66
CA GLU A 59 2.47 2.36 13.79
C GLU A 59 1.33 1.42 13.40
N ALA A 60 0.34 1.94 12.66
CA ALA A 60 -0.80 1.15 12.18
C ALA A 60 -0.35 0.01 11.27
N HIS A 61 0.57 0.24 10.33
CA HIS A 61 1.11 -0.80 9.45
C HIS A 61 1.84 -1.90 10.25
N GLN A 62 2.65 -1.50 11.24
CA GLN A 62 3.36 -2.45 12.10
C GLN A 62 2.41 -3.29 12.97
N GLU A 63 1.36 -2.70 13.52
CA GLU A 63 0.36 -3.42 14.31
C GLU A 63 -0.57 -4.27 13.43
N ALA A 64 -0.95 -3.79 12.24
CA ALA A 64 -1.75 -4.52 11.28
C ALA A 64 -1.09 -5.85 10.88
N GLY A 65 0.22 -5.86 10.67
CA GLY A 65 0.98 -7.09 10.38
C GLY A 65 0.96 -8.11 11.52
N LYS A 66 0.67 -7.70 12.77
CA LYS A 66 0.44 -8.63 13.89
C LYS A 66 -1.01 -9.10 13.91
N TRP A 67 -1.94 -8.19 13.59
CA TRP A 67 -3.38 -8.44 13.66
C TRP A 67 -3.89 -9.33 12.53
N GLU A 68 -3.32 -9.23 11.33
CA GLU A 68 -3.79 -9.93 10.13
C GLU A 68 -3.91 -11.46 10.31
N HIS A 69 -3.06 -12.04 11.17
CA HIS A 69 -3.02 -13.47 11.46
C HIS A 69 -3.98 -13.92 12.58
N ILE A 70 -4.47 -12.99 13.40
CA ILE A 70 -5.31 -13.29 14.58
C ILE A 70 -6.76 -12.80 14.43
N ILE A 71 -7.04 -11.91 13.48
CA ILE A 71 -8.40 -11.45 13.18
C ILE A 71 -9.24 -12.65 12.73
N SER A 72 -10.32 -12.90 13.45
CA SER A 72 -11.30 -13.93 13.08
C SER A 72 -12.30 -13.39 12.04
N PRO A 73 -13.00 -14.27 11.29
CA PRO A 73 -14.05 -13.82 10.36
C PRO A 73 -15.15 -12.97 11.01
N ALA A 74 -15.48 -13.24 12.28
CA ALA A 74 -16.48 -12.46 13.01
C ALA A 74 -15.99 -11.03 13.31
N VAL A 75 -14.71 -10.88 13.67
CA VAL A 75 -14.07 -9.58 13.90
C VAL A 75 -13.93 -8.82 12.59
N GLU A 76 -13.48 -9.47 11.52
CA GLU A 76 -13.36 -8.88 10.18
C GLU A 76 -14.70 -8.28 9.70
N LYS A 77 -15.80 -9.02 9.87
CA LYS A 77 -17.15 -8.54 9.55
C LYS A 77 -17.57 -7.35 10.42
N ALA A 78 -17.21 -7.36 11.70
CA ALA A 78 -17.50 -6.24 12.60
C ALA A 78 -16.69 -4.99 12.24
N MET A 79 -15.39 -5.13 11.95
CA MET A 79 -14.53 -4.04 11.49
C MET A 79 -15.05 -3.44 10.19
N THR A 80 -15.37 -4.27 9.19
CA THR A 80 -15.94 -3.81 7.91
C THR A 80 -17.20 -2.96 8.13
N ARG A 81 -18.07 -3.33 9.08
CA ARG A 81 -19.27 -2.55 9.41
C ARG A 81 -18.96 -1.24 10.12
N VAL A 82 -18.03 -1.25 11.10
CA VAL A 82 -17.64 -0.05 11.85
C VAL A 82 -16.96 0.98 10.94
N LEU A 83 -16.17 0.50 9.97
CA LEU A 83 -15.48 1.31 8.96
C LEU A 83 -16.37 1.70 7.77
N GLU A 84 -17.67 1.43 7.83
CA GLU A 84 -18.64 1.77 6.78
C GLU A 84 -18.31 1.19 5.39
N GLN A 85 -17.76 -0.03 5.36
CA GLN A 85 -17.41 -0.78 4.13
C GLN A 85 -16.34 -0.08 3.26
N PRO A 86 -15.12 0.13 3.79
CA PRO A 86 -14.07 0.80 3.04
C PRO A 86 -13.62 -0.04 1.84
N THR A 87 -13.22 0.62 0.76
CA THR A 87 -12.71 -0.03 -0.45
C THR A 87 -11.19 0.00 -0.57
N THR A 88 -10.52 0.85 0.20
CA THR A 88 -9.05 0.97 0.26
C THR A 88 -8.57 1.06 1.70
N CYS A 89 -7.31 0.71 1.96
CA CYS A 89 -6.63 1.06 3.21
C CYS A 89 -6.24 2.56 3.23
N PRO A 90 -5.70 3.07 4.35
CA PRO A 90 -5.26 4.48 4.45
C PRO A 90 -4.20 4.88 3.42
N HIS A 91 -3.43 3.92 2.91
CA HIS A 91 -2.41 4.12 1.88
C HIS A 91 -2.97 4.04 0.44
N GLY A 92 -4.29 3.84 0.30
CA GLY A 92 -4.99 3.75 -1.00
C GLY A 92 -4.96 2.36 -1.62
N ASN A 93 -4.36 1.37 -0.95
CA ASN A 93 -4.28 0.01 -1.48
C ASN A 93 -5.65 -0.71 -1.36
N PRO A 94 -6.15 -1.34 -2.43
CA PRO A 94 -7.53 -1.79 -2.52
C PRO A 94 -7.81 -2.97 -1.59
N ILE A 95 -8.85 -2.94 -0.76
CA ILE A 95 -9.18 -4.07 0.11
C ILE A 95 -9.71 -5.23 -0.77
N PRO A 96 -9.11 -6.44 -0.76
CA PRO A 96 -9.60 -7.56 -1.58
C PRO A 96 -11.08 -7.84 -1.35
N GLY A 97 -11.84 -8.02 -2.43
CA GLY A 97 -13.29 -8.28 -2.37
C GLY A 97 -14.17 -7.09 -1.95
N SER A 98 -13.62 -5.87 -1.90
CA SER A 98 -14.40 -4.66 -1.58
C SER A 98 -15.18 -4.07 -2.77
N GLY A 99 -14.91 -4.54 -4.00
CA GLY A 99 -15.48 -3.94 -5.21
C GLY A 99 -14.77 -2.66 -5.66
N TYR A 100 -13.55 -2.39 -5.16
CA TYR A 100 -12.74 -1.27 -5.61
C TYR A 100 -12.56 -1.26 -7.14
N GLU A 101 -12.91 -0.13 -7.77
CA GLU A 101 -12.66 0.15 -9.18
C GLU A 101 -11.50 1.12 -9.29
N ALA A 102 -10.42 0.71 -9.95
CA ALA A 102 -9.22 1.54 -10.09
C ALA A 102 -9.49 2.70 -11.05
N PRO A 103 -9.19 3.96 -10.66
CA PRO A 103 -9.15 5.06 -11.61
C PRO A 103 -7.96 4.90 -12.56
N ASP A 104 -7.95 5.67 -13.65
CA ASP A 104 -6.80 5.74 -14.56
C ASP A 104 -5.63 6.43 -13.87
N MET A 105 -4.62 5.63 -13.47
CA MET A 105 -3.49 6.08 -12.67
C MET A 105 -2.18 5.93 -13.43
N VAL A 106 -1.27 6.86 -13.18
CA VAL A 106 0.12 6.81 -13.64
C VAL A 106 1.07 6.91 -12.46
N THR A 107 2.32 6.52 -12.63
CA THR A 107 3.35 6.79 -11.63
C THR A 107 3.72 8.28 -11.64
N LEU A 108 4.00 8.85 -10.47
CA LEU A 108 4.26 10.27 -10.30
C LEU A 108 5.44 10.78 -11.16
N ASP A 109 6.44 9.94 -11.41
CA ASP A 109 7.62 10.27 -12.21
C ASP A 109 7.33 10.50 -13.71
N THR A 110 6.17 10.05 -14.20
CA THR A 110 5.72 10.28 -15.58
C THR A 110 5.12 11.66 -15.80
N LEU A 111 4.88 12.42 -14.73
CA LEU A 111 4.33 13.77 -14.82
C LEU A 111 5.40 14.80 -15.15
N ASP A 112 5.11 15.66 -16.12
CA ASP A 112 5.94 16.81 -16.46
C ASP A 112 5.91 17.88 -15.35
N VAL A 113 6.99 18.66 -15.27
CA VAL A 113 7.02 19.87 -14.43
C VAL A 113 5.88 20.80 -14.85
N GLY A 114 5.10 21.25 -13.87
CA GLY A 114 3.92 22.07 -14.07
C GLY A 114 2.61 21.29 -14.06
N ARG A 115 2.63 19.95 -14.02
CA ARG A 115 1.41 19.14 -13.91
C ARG A 115 0.91 19.02 -12.48
N SER A 116 -0.41 19.13 -12.33
CA SER A 116 -1.13 18.88 -11.08
C SER A 116 -1.52 17.40 -10.98
N PHE A 117 -1.64 16.90 -9.76
CA PHE A 117 -2.01 15.51 -9.51
C PHE A 117 -2.79 15.34 -8.21
N THR A 118 -3.50 14.22 -8.10
CA THR A 118 -4.04 13.69 -6.84
C THR A 118 -3.37 12.37 -6.53
N VAL A 119 -2.80 12.24 -5.32
CA VAL A 119 -2.22 10.97 -4.85
C VAL A 119 -3.34 9.96 -4.67
N GLN A 120 -3.19 8.79 -5.28
CA GLN A 120 -4.16 7.71 -5.18
C GLN A 120 -3.64 6.56 -4.35
N ARG A 121 -2.39 6.14 -4.55
CA ARG A 121 -1.84 4.97 -3.84
C ARG A 121 -0.36 5.14 -3.50
N ILE A 122 -0.02 4.68 -2.30
CA ILE A 122 1.34 4.43 -1.84
C ILE A 122 1.53 2.89 -1.85
N PRO A 123 2.24 2.32 -2.83
CA PRO A 123 2.41 0.87 -2.91
C PRO A 123 3.20 0.27 -1.74
N GLU A 124 3.01 -1.02 -1.53
CA GLU A 124 3.55 -1.80 -0.41
C GLU A 124 5.08 -1.71 -0.30
N GLU A 125 5.80 -1.58 -1.43
CA GLU A 125 7.26 -1.43 -1.40
C GLU A 125 7.72 -0.19 -0.62
N LEU A 126 6.91 0.87 -0.62
CA LEU A 126 7.20 2.08 0.14
C LEU A 126 6.82 1.91 1.62
N GLU A 127 5.84 1.08 1.95
CA GLU A 127 5.46 0.75 3.33
C GLU A 127 6.59 0.03 4.07
N PHE A 128 7.36 -0.81 3.37
CA PHE A 128 8.50 -1.54 3.95
C PHE A 128 9.82 -0.74 3.99
N GLN A 129 9.86 0.46 3.40
CA GLN A 129 11.05 1.31 3.47
C GLN A 129 11.10 2.04 4.82
N PRO A 130 12.18 1.86 5.62
CA PRO A 130 12.27 2.49 6.93
C PRO A 130 12.11 4.02 6.86
N GLY A 131 11.19 4.56 7.66
CA GLY A 131 10.95 6.01 7.76
C GLY A 131 10.11 6.61 6.61
N MET A 132 9.72 5.81 5.61
CA MET A 132 9.02 6.33 4.43
C MET A 132 7.59 6.74 4.74
N LEU A 133 6.83 5.92 5.47
CA LEU A 133 5.46 6.25 5.85
C LEU A 133 5.40 7.49 6.74
N GLU A 134 6.28 7.58 7.74
CA GLU A 134 6.38 8.75 8.63
C GLU A 134 6.73 10.02 7.85
N PHE A 135 7.60 9.90 6.84
CA PHE A 135 7.97 11.01 5.98
C PHE A 135 6.80 11.46 5.09
N LEU A 136 6.13 10.54 4.40
CA LEU A 136 5.02 10.85 3.50
C LEU A 136 3.82 11.42 4.25
N GLU A 137 3.46 10.82 5.39
CA GLU A 137 2.38 11.30 6.27
C GLU A 137 2.68 12.73 6.76
N ARG A 138 3.88 12.98 7.29
CA ARG A 138 4.30 14.33 7.73
C ARG A 138 4.33 15.35 6.58
N ALA A 139 4.74 14.92 5.40
CA ALA A 139 4.79 15.77 4.20
C ALA A 139 3.41 15.97 3.54
N ARG A 140 2.35 15.32 4.04
CA ARG A 140 1.00 15.32 3.45
C ARG A 140 0.97 14.79 2.02
N VAL A 141 1.81 13.80 1.73
CA VAL A 141 1.80 13.03 0.47
C VAL A 141 1.03 11.73 0.72
N THR A 142 -0.29 11.88 0.92
CA THR A 142 -1.20 10.79 1.29
C THR A 142 -2.33 10.66 0.26
N PRO A 143 -2.98 9.51 0.08
CA PRO A 143 -4.15 9.38 -0.79
C PRO A 143 -5.18 10.50 -0.57
N GLY A 144 -5.73 11.00 -1.67
CA GLY A 144 -6.63 12.16 -1.70
C GLY A 144 -5.93 13.53 -1.64
N SER A 145 -4.65 13.59 -1.27
CA SER A 145 -3.90 14.86 -1.31
C SER A 145 -3.62 15.28 -2.75
N THR A 146 -3.74 16.59 -3.00
CA THR A 146 -3.44 17.19 -4.29
C THR A 146 -2.08 17.89 -4.25
N GLY A 147 -1.37 17.88 -5.37
CA GLY A 147 -0.10 18.58 -5.51
C GLY A 147 0.23 18.97 -6.93
N LYS A 148 1.39 19.61 -7.09
CA LYS A 148 1.94 20.02 -8.39
C LYS A 148 3.42 19.70 -8.46
N VAL A 149 3.88 19.13 -9.57
CA VAL A 149 5.32 18.96 -9.82
C VAL A 149 5.93 20.32 -10.15
N THR A 150 6.90 20.80 -9.37
CA THR A 150 7.49 22.13 -9.54
C THR A 150 8.92 22.10 -10.09
N ALA A 151 9.65 21.02 -9.85
CA ALA A 151 10.98 20.82 -10.41
C ALA A 151 11.35 19.34 -10.47
N ARG A 152 12.29 19.02 -11.37
CA ARG A 152 13.00 17.74 -11.41
C ARG A 152 14.49 18.02 -11.48
N SER A 153 15.22 17.56 -10.47
CA SER A 153 16.67 17.71 -10.38
C SER A 153 17.39 16.67 -11.23
N PRO A 154 18.64 16.92 -11.70
CA PRO A 154 19.41 15.97 -12.50
C PRO A 154 19.70 14.63 -11.79
N ASP A 155 19.66 14.61 -10.46
CA ASP A 155 19.83 13.41 -9.62
C ASP A 155 18.55 12.54 -9.51
N GLY A 156 17.47 12.94 -10.20
CA GLY A 156 16.18 12.26 -10.19
C GLY A 156 15.24 12.72 -9.08
N THR A 157 15.63 13.66 -8.23
CA THR A 157 14.74 14.19 -7.17
C THR A 157 13.62 15.04 -7.77
N PHE A 158 12.37 14.71 -7.47
CA PHE A 158 11.20 15.52 -7.79
C PHE A 158 10.92 16.48 -6.65
N THR A 159 10.71 17.75 -6.97
CA THR A 159 10.13 18.71 -6.01
C THR A 159 8.65 18.86 -6.32
N LEU A 160 7.82 18.61 -5.31
CA LEU A 160 6.37 18.74 -5.38
C LEU A 160 5.96 19.92 -4.49
N ASN A 161 4.93 20.65 -4.90
CA ASN A 161 4.21 21.55 -4.03
C ASN A 161 2.89 20.89 -3.61
N VAL A 162 2.78 20.55 -2.34
CA VAL A 162 1.58 19.97 -1.70
C VAL A 162 1.07 20.91 -0.60
N GLU A 163 -0.04 20.59 0.04
CA GLU A 163 -0.63 21.43 1.12
C GLU A 163 0.37 21.74 2.24
N GLY A 164 1.27 20.80 2.56
CA GLY A 164 2.32 20.95 3.57
C GLY A 164 3.51 21.82 3.15
N GLY A 165 3.53 22.33 1.91
CA GLY A 165 4.64 23.08 1.32
C GLY A 165 5.47 22.25 0.34
N PRO A 166 6.66 22.73 -0.04
CA PRO A 166 7.52 22.02 -0.97
C PRO A 166 8.13 20.77 -0.33
N VAL A 167 8.02 19.63 -1.02
CA VAL A 167 8.59 18.34 -0.62
C VAL A 167 9.47 17.78 -1.73
N GLY A 168 10.66 17.29 -1.37
CA GLY A 168 11.54 16.54 -2.27
C GLY A 168 11.28 15.05 -2.15
N LEU A 169 10.95 14.38 -3.24
CA LEU A 169 10.83 12.92 -3.33
C LEU A 169 11.92 12.35 -4.22
N SER A 170 12.49 11.21 -3.82
CA SER A 170 13.46 10.49 -4.64
C SER A 170 12.79 9.82 -5.83
N ASP A 171 13.59 9.53 -6.86
CA ASP A 171 13.17 8.75 -8.04
C ASP A 171 12.57 7.39 -7.64
N TYR A 172 13.11 6.77 -6.58
CA TYR A 172 12.56 5.52 -6.02
C TYR A 172 11.11 5.66 -5.55
N ALA A 173 10.77 6.77 -4.87
CA ALA A 173 9.41 7.02 -4.43
C ALA A 173 8.49 7.40 -5.60
N THR A 174 8.92 8.32 -6.46
CA THR A 174 8.08 8.84 -7.55
C THR A 174 7.78 7.82 -8.63
N SER A 175 8.68 6.86 -8.88
CA SER A 175 8.45 5.73 -9.79
C SER A 175 7.46 4.67 -9.26
N ARG A 176 6.95 4.84 -8.03
CA ARG A 176 6.02 3.90 -7.38
C ARG A 176 4.72 4.56 -6.99
N ILE A 177 4.76 5.78 -6.44
CA ILE A 177 3.54 6.50 -6.02
C ILE A 177 2.61 6.65 -7.23
N LEU A 178 1.38 6.13 -7.08
CA LEU A 178 0.37 6.20 -8.13
C LEU A 178 -0.51 7.42 -7.91
N VAL A 179 -0.71 8.16 -8.99
CA VAL A 179 -1.45 9.43 -9.00
C VAL A 179 -2.41 9.48 -10.18
N THR A 180 -3.43 10.31 -10.06
CA THR A 180 -4.22 10.77 -11.22
C THR A 180 -3.71 12.14 -11.63
N ALA A 181 -3.47 12.34 -12.93
CA ALA A 181 -3.18 13.67 -13.45
C ALA A 181 -4.46 14.51 -13.38
N THR A 182 -4.32 15.76 -12.97
CA THR A 182 -5.41 16.74 -12.96
C THR A 182 -5.02 17.90 -13.88
N GLU A 183 -6.02 18.55 -14.49
CA GLU A 183 -5.79 19.70 -15.39
C GLU A 183 -5.13 20.89 -14.68
#